data_AF-U9TJ18-F1
#
_entry.id   AF-U9TJ18-F1
#
_cell.length_a   1.000
_cell.length_b   1.000
_cell.length_c   1.000
_cell.angle_alpha   90.00
_cell.angle_beta   90.00
_cell.angle_gamma   90.00
#
_symmetry.space_group_name_H-M   'P 1'
#
loop_
_entity.id
_entity.type
_entity.pdbx_description
1 polymer ?
#
loop_
_entity_poly.entity_id
_entity_poly.type
_entity_poly.pdbx_seq_one_letter_code
_entity_poly.pdbx_strand_id
1 'polypeptide(L)'
;NKGKSMTIPGISNWFEWTWPIEGEDAGYIKARAMPNVGKWTLFSPAHIQKLLKGEINQPSPQVSETTKPKSPWKIPIPHSSGICPKRLPLQELTNELQNRKVDYGNQNKRQKLVEILDKELTHETLEKKESCLRNRSMLHKEYTTRLSDITEFPLSSGWAMKEVQKYGKKGGGKRIKKSISAVLEECFLAGNVDKSYRMTAQDMWNLLTLKAQEGEIESSDIPKVTTIQGWITRYAVQLREKSAQMVLEEA
;
A
#
# COMPACT_ATOMS: atom_id res chain seq x y z
N ASN A 1 -2.82 9.16 38.07
CA ASN A 1 -1.86 9.92 37.23
C ASN A 1 -1.20 9.00 36.22
N LYS A 2 -1.70 8.96 34.98
CA LYS A 2 -1.05 8.24 33.87
C LYS A 2 0.08 9.11 33.34
N GLY A 3 1.30 8.87 33.81
CA GLY A 3 2.49 9.54 33.28
C GLY A 3 2.61 9.32 31.78
N LYS A 4 2.98 10.37 31.03
CA LYS A 4 3.27 10.27 29.60
C LYS A 4 4.35 9.21 29.39
N SER A 5 4.01 8.11 28.71
CA SER A 5 5.00 7.15 28.25
C SER A 5 5.96 7.89 27.32
N MET A 6 7.25 7.95 27.66
CA MET A 6 8.25 8.48 26.75
C MET A 6 8.52 7.44 25.67
N THR A 7 8.44 7.86 24.41
CA THR A 7 8.73 7.01 23.25
C THR A 7 10.11 7.38 22.74
N ILE A 8 10.95 6.38 22.46
CA ILE A 8 12.25 6.62 21.83
C ILE A 8 12.01 7.02 20.37
N PRO A 9 12.52 8.18 19.91
CA PRO A 9 12.36 8.60 18.53
C PRO A 9 13.05 7.63 17.57
N GLY A 10 12.39 7.32 16.45
CA GLY A 10 12.91 6.40 15.43
C GLY A 10 12.56 4.92 15.63
N ILE A 11 11.79 4.59 16.67
CA ILE A 11 11.37 3.23 16.97
C ILE A 11 9.98 2.96 16.41
N SER A 12 9.82 1.82 15.73
CA SER A 12 8.56 1.38 15.13
C SER A 12 8.17 -0.01 15.66
N ASN A 13 6.86 -0.31 15.65
CA ASN A 13 6.32 -1.62 16.05
C ASN A 13 6.85 -2.79 15.21
N TRP A 14 7.54 -2.52 14.10
CA TRP A 14 8.10 -3.49 13.19
C TRP A 14 9.55 -3.87 13.50
N PHE A 15 10.15 -3.26 14.53
CA PHE A 15 11.53 -3.56 14.90
C PHE A 15 11.61 -4.93 15.57
N GLU A 16 12.67 -5.68 15.25
CA GLU A 16 13.09 -6.84 16.01
C GLU A 16 13.90 -6.37 17.21
N TRP A 17 13.63 -6.96 18.37
CA TRP A 17 14.24 -6.60 19.63
C TRP A 17 14.93 -7.79 20.27
N THR A 18 16.11 -7.56 20.85
CA THR A 18 16.81 -8.57 21.66
C THR A 18 17.39 -7.95 22.93
N TRP A 19 17.39 -8.73 24.00
CA TRP A 19 17.89 -8.37 25.33
C TRP A 19 19.01 -9.34 25.71
N PRO A 20 20.24 -9.12 25.24
CA PRO A 20 21.40 -9.90 25.66
C PRO A 20 21.56 -9.86 27.18
N ILE A 21 21.59 -11.04 27.79
CA ILE A 21 21.85 -11.24 29.23
C ILE A 21 23.33 -11.57 29.51
N GLU A 22 24.07 -11.99 28.49
CA GLU A 22 25.47 -12.39 28.57
C GLU A 22 26.28 -11.77 27.41
N GLY A 23 27.57 -11.54 27.64
CA GLY A 23 28.50 -10.95 26.66
C GLY A 23 28.72 -9.44 26.81
N GLU A 24 29.45 -8.85 25.85
CA GLU A 24 29.84 -7.43 25.85
C GLU A 24 28.64 -6.47 25.83
N ASP A 25 27.55 -6.90 25.21
CA ASP A 25 26.31 -6.13 25.13
C ASP A 25 25.31 -6.47 26.25
N ALA A 26 25.72 -7.23 27.28
CA ALA A 26 24.82 -7.59 28.38
C ALA A 26 24.21 -6.34 29.05
N GLY A 27 22.89 -6.35 29.21
CA GLY A 27 22.12 -5.21 29.76
C GLY A 27 21.74 -4.13 28.76
N TYR A 28 22.18 -4.22 27.50
CA TYR A 28 21.70 -3.35 26.43
C TYR A 28 20.39 -3.87 25.85
N ILE A 29 19.60 -2.96 25.26
CA ILE A 29 18.50 -3.33 24.37
C ILE A 29 18.99 -3.14 22.93
N LYS A 30 18.90 -4.19 22.13
CA LYS A 30 19.21 -4.16 20.70
C LYS A 30 17.92 -4.08 19.90
N ALA A 31 17.87 -3.18 18.92
CA ALA A 31 16.75 -3.12 17.97
C ALA A 31 17.24 -3.00 16.53
N ARG A 32 16.56 -3.66 15.59
CA ARG A 32 16.80 -3.48 14.15
C ARG A 32 15.50 -3.51 13.38
N ALA A 33 15.48 -2.87 12.22
CA ALA A 33 14.25 -2.71 11.43
C ALA A 33 13.68 -4.05 10.92
N MET A 34 14.53 -5.04 10.64
CA MET A 34 14.13 -6.32 10.06
C MET A 34 15.11 -7.45 10.45
N PRO A 35 14.64 -8.71 10.57
CA PRO A 35 15.52 -9.86 10.71
C PRO A 35 16.53 -9.97 9.57
N ASN A 36 17.81 -10.07 9.94
CA ASN A 36 18.97 -10.18 9.04
C ASN A 36 19.18 -9.00 8.07
N VAL A 37 18.49 -7.87 8.28
CA VAL A 37 18.60 -6.69 7.42
C VAL A 37 18.76 -5.43 8.29
N GLY A 38 19.84 -4.69 8.03
CA GLY A 38 20.20 -3.49 8.76
C GLY A 38 21.13 -3.74 9.96
N LYS A 39 21.77 -2.66 10.42
CA LYS A 39 22.64 -2.69 11.61
C LYS A 39 21.79 -2.70 12.87
N TRP A 40 22.30 -3.33 13.93
CA TRP A 40 21.70 -3.24 15.26
C TRP A 40 21.90 -1.85 15.84
N THR A 41 20.82 -1.27 16.34
CA THR A 41 20.85 -0.07 17.18
C THR A 41 20.93 -0.53 18.63
N LEU A 42 21.92 -0.02 19.37
CA LEU A 42 22.18 -0.36 20.76
C LEU A 42 21.65 0.76 21.67
N PHE A 43 20.79 0.40 22.61
CA PHE A 43 20.31 1.29 23.67
C PHE A 43 20.97 0.90 24.98
N SER A 44 21.82 1.79 25.50
CA SER A 44 22.52 1.57 26.77
C SER A 44 21.59 1.70 27.97
N PRO A 45 21.89 1.02 29.09
CA PRO A 45 21.16 1.18 30.35
C PRO A 45 20.99 2.65 30.77
N ALA A 46 22.02 3.47 30.57
CA ALA A 46 21.98 4.91 30.89
C ALA A 46 21.01 5.69 29.99
N HIS A 47 20.91 5.34 28.71
CA HIS A 47 19.89 5.92 27.82
C HIS A 47 18.48 5.50 28.20
N ILE A 48 18.30 4.25 28.63
CA ILE A 48 17.00 3.71 29.05
C ILE A 48 16.55 4.34 30.37
N GLN A 49 17.45 4.50 31.34
CA GLN A 49 17.17 5.15 32.63
C GLN A 49 16.70 6.60 32.46
N LYS A 50 17.30 7.35 31.53
CA LYS A 50 16.85 8.73 31.23
C LYS A 50 15.40 8.81 30.74
N LEU A 51 14.85 7.72 30.20
CA LEU A 51 13.50 7.67 29.67
C LEU A 51 12.44 7.35 30.73
N LEU A 52 12.86 6.82 31.88
CA LEU A 52 11.98 6.23 32.89
C LEU A 52 12.08 7.02 34.21
N LYS A 53 10.93 7.39 34.77
CA LYS A 53 10.83 7.98 36.12
C LYS A 53 10.43 6.93 37.17
N GLY A 54 10.90 5.68 37.07
CA GLY A 54 10.53 4.58 37.97
C GLY A 54 11.22 3.23 37.68
N GLU A 55 10.92 2.19 38.49
CA GLU A 55 11.48 0.84 38.39
C GLU A 55 11.08 0.09 37.10
N ILE A 56 12.02 -0.68 36.53
CA ILE A 56 11.85 -1.43 35.28
C ILE A 56 11.35 -2.83 35.60
N ASN A 57 10.14 -3.16 35.14
CA ASN A 57 9.70 -4.55 35.03
C ASN A 57 10.00 -5.05 33.62
N GLN A 58 10.74 -6.15 33.49
CA GLN A 58 10.99 -6.78 32.21
C GLN A 58 9.65 -7.20 31.58
N PRO A 59 9.30 -6.70 30.37
CA PRO A 59 8.11 -7.19 29.70
C PRO A 59 8.35 -8.64 29.26
N SER A 60 7.38 -9.53 29.49
CA SER A 60 7.37 -10.87 28.90
C SER A 60 6.87 -10.74 27.45
N PRO A 61 7.74 -10.85 26.43
CA PRO A 61 7.30 -10.72 25.05
C PRO A 61 6.40 -11.89 24.68
N GLN A 62 5.20 -11.59 24.14
CA GLN A 62 4.40 -12.59 23.46
C GLN A 62 4.93 -12.74 22.03
N VAL A 63 5.48 -13.91 21.72
CA VAL A 63 5.89 -14.27 20.35
C VAL A 63 4.64 -14.69 19.59
N SER A 64 4.24 -13.95 18.56
CA SER A 64 3.19 -14.39 17.65
C SER A 64 3.77 -15.32 16.59
N GLU A 65 3.12 -16.45 16.35
CA GLU A 65 3.47 -17.32 15.22
C GLU A 65 3.20 -16.62 13.89
N THR A 66 4.06 -16.88 12.89
CA THR A 66 3.92 -16.31 11.56
C THR A 66 2.69 -16.88 10.84
N THR A 67 1.88 -16.01 10.24
CA THR A 67 0.71 -16.42 9.47
C THR A 67 1.16 -17.19 8.22
N LYS A 68 0.74 -18.45 8.11
CA LYS A 68 0.94 -19.24 6.88
C LYS A 68 -0.01 -18.71 5.79
N PRO A 69 0.49 -18.32 4.61
CA PRO A 69 -0.36 -17.86 3.53
C PRO A 69 -1.25 -19.02 3.04
N LYS A 70 -2.53 -18.71 2.79
CA LYS A 70 -3.49 -19.70 2.26
C LYS A 70 -3.33 -19.94 0.76
N SER A 71 -2.53 -19.12 0.08
CA SER A 71 -2.35 -19.17 -1.37
C SER A 71 -0.92 -18.77 -1.73
N PRO A 72 -0.29 -19.46 -2.70
CA PRO A 72 0.99 -19.02 -3.24
C PRO A 72 0.81 -17.66 -3.92
N TRP A 73 1.64 -16.69 -3.54
CA TRP A 73 1.67 -15.37 -4.15
C TRP A 73 2.45 -15.47 -5.47
N LYS A 74 1.76 -15.37 -6.60
CA LYS A 74 2.37 -15.40 -7.94
C LYS A 74 2.67 -13.98 -8.38
N ILE A 75 3.92 -13.55 -8.28
CA ILE A 75 4.36 -12.26 -8.83
C ILE A 75 5.04 -12.55 -10.18
N PRO A 76 4.58 -11.92 -11.28
CA PRO A 76 5.24 -12.08 -12.57
C PRO A 76 6.66 -11.56 -12.47
N ILE A 77 7.62 -12.35 -12.95
CA ILE A 77 9.02 -11.95 -12.98
C ILE A 77 9.16 -10.73 -13.89
N PRO A 78 9.80 -9.64 -13.42
CA PRO A 78 10.07 -8.51 -14.28
C PRO A 78 11.01 -8.92 -15.41
N HIS A 79 10.70 -8.44 -16.62
CA HIS A 79 11.51 -8.66 -17.81
C HIS A 79 12.92 -8.12 -17.60
N SER A 80 13.93 -8.88 -18.03
CA SER A 80 15.35 -8.54 -17.82
C SER A 80 15.79 -7.25 -18.52
N SER A 81 15.03 -6.80 -19.52
CA SER A 81 15.19 -5.52 -20.23
C SER A 81 14.61 -4.32 -19.47
N GLY A 82 13.86 -4.53 -18.39
CA GLY A 82 13.15 -3.47 -17.66
C GLY A 82 11.97 -2.86 -18.42
N ILE A 83 11.63 -3.41 -19.59
CA ILE A 83 10.54 -2.93 -20.44
C ILE A 83 9.20 -3.47 -19.93
N CYS A 84 8.18 -2.60 -19.88
CA CYS A 84 6.81 -2.98 -19.54
C CYS A 84 5.89 -2.80 -20.77
N PRO A 85 5.60 -3.87 -21.54
CA PRO A 85 4.79 -3.78 -22.77
C PRO A 85 3.46 -3.05 -22.58
N LYS A 86 2.79 -3.25 -21.44
CA LYS A 86 1.52 -2.59 -21.09
C LYS A 86 1.62 -1.06 -21.02
N ARG A 87 2.81 -0.51 -20.77
CA ARG A 87 3.07 0.93 -20.58
C ARG A 87 3.66 1.61 -21.83
N LEU A 88 4.02 0.86 -22.86
CA LEU A 88 4.59 1.43 -24.09
C LEU A 88 3.50 1.98 -25.02
N PRO A 89 3.69 3.13 -25.70
CA PRO A 89 2.83 3.57 -26.79
C PRO A 89 2.94 2.63 -28.01
N LEU A 90 1.98 2.70 -28.93
CA LEU A 90 1.88 1.76 -30.06
C LEU A 90 3.14 1.73 -30.95
N GLN A 91 3.74 2.90 -31.18
CA GLN A 91 4.95 3.04 -31.99
C GLN A 91 6.17 2.39 -31.33
N GLU A 92 6.31 2.52 -30.01
CA GLU A 92 7.40 1.88 -29.27
C GLU A 92 7.21 0.36 -29.22
N LEU A 93 5.97 -0.13 -29.12
CA LEU A 93 5.69 -1.57 -29.22
C LEU A 93 6.15 -2.16 -30.55
N THR A 94 5.86 -1.49 -31.67
CA THR A 94 6.29 -1.95 -32.99
C THR A 94 7.80 -1.87 -33.15
N ASN A 95 8.45 -0.82 -32.64
CA ASN A 95 9.91 -0.68 -32.69
C ASN A 95 10.60 -1.81 -31.90
N GLU A 96 10.12 -2.11 -30.68
CA GLU A 96 10.70 -3.17 -29.85
C GLU A 96 10.51 -4.58 -30.45
N LEU A 97 9.39 -4.81 -31.15
CA LEU A 97 9.14 -6.06 -31.90
C LEU A 97 10.05 -6.17 -33.13
N GLN A 98 10.22 -5.08 -33.88
CA GLN A 98 11.12 -5.02 -35.04
C GLN A 98 12.59 -5.21 -34.64
N ASN A 99 13.02 -4.57 -33.54
CA ASN A 99 14.37 -4.72 -32.99
C ASN A 99 14.68 -6.18 -32.64
N ARG A 100 13.68 -6.93 -32.17
CA ARG A 100 13.78 -8.36 -31.84
C ARG A 100 13.51 -9.29 -33.04
N LYS A 101 13.25 -8.73 -34.22
CA LYS A 101 12.90 -9.47 -35.45
C LYS A 101 11.69 -10.40 -35.26
N VAL A 102 10.73 -10.01 -34.43
CA VAL A 102 9.49 -10.75 -34.20
C VAL A 102 8.46 -10.37 -35.26
N ASP A 103 7.98 -11.35 -36.03
CA ASP A 103 6.87 -11.15 -36.96
C ASP A 103 5.54 -11.11 -36.19
N TYR A 104 4.80 -10.01 -36.35
CA TYR A 104 3.49 -9.79 -35.73
C TYR A 104 2.35 -9.70 -36.75
N GLY A 105 2.61 -9.98 -38.04
CA GLY A 105 1.63 -9.97 -39.12
C GLY A 105 0.87 -8.64 -39.25
N ASN A 106 -0.37 -8.66 -39.77
CA ASN A 106 -1.22 -7.45 -39.89
C ASN A 106 -1.87 -7.00 -38.56
N GLN A 107 -1.53 -7.64 -37.43
CA GLN A 107 -2.19 -7.42 -36.14
C GLN A 107 -1.85 -6.04 -35.57
N ASN A 108 -2.64 -5.03 -35.95
CA ASN A 108 -2.54 -3.65 -35.49
C ASN A 108 -3.28 -3.38 -34.16
N LYS A 109 -3.96 -4.40 -33.60
CA LYS A 109 -4.60 -4.29 -32.29
C LYS A 109 -3.53 -4.26 -31.21
N ARG A 110 -3.39 -3.11 -30.54
CA ARG A 110 -2.44 -2.86 -29.43
C ARG A 110 -2.34 -4.02 -28.43
N GLN A 111 -3.47 -4.59 -28.01
CA GLN A 111 -3.50 -5.69 -27.05
C GLN A 111 -2.72 -6.93 -27.53
N LYS A 112 -2.82 -7.26 -28.82
CA LYS A 112 -2.10 -8.40 -29.40
C LYS A 112 -0.60 -8.14 -29.47
N LEU A 113 -0.19 -6.91 -29.83
CA LEU A 113 1.23 -6.52 -29.83
C LEU A 113 1.83 -6.57 -28.42
N VAL A 114 1.08 -6.13 -27.41
CA VAL A 114 1.46 -6.24 -26.00
C VAL A 114 1.66 -7.69 -25.60
N GLU A 115 0.72 -8.58 -25.96
CA GLU A 115 0.81 -10.01 -25.62
C GLU A 115 2.00 -10.70 -26.29
N ILE A 116 2.27 -10.39 -27.56
CA ILE A 116 3.42 -10.94 -28.30
C ILE A 116 4.73 -10.47 -27.65
N LEU A 117 4.86 -9.16 -27.39
CA LEU A 117 6.08 -8.61 -26.80
C LEU A 117 6.30 -9.13 -25.37
N ASP A 118 5.24 -9.31 -24.57
CA ASP A 118 5.34 -9.86 -23.22
C ASP A 118 5.87 -11.30 -23.24
N LYS A 119 5.39 -12.14 -24.17
CA LYS A 119 5.88 -13.51 -24.36
C LYS A 119 7.36 -13.54 -24.75
N GLU A 120 7.77 -12.71 -25.71
CA GLU A 120 9.18 -12.64 -26.15
C GLU A 120 10.10 -12.21 -25.00
N LEU A 121 9.73 -11.18 -24.26
CA LEU A 121 10.50 -10.70 -23.12
C LEU A 121 10.59 -11.73 -21.98
N THR A 122 9.54 -12.54 -21.76
CA THR A 122 9.63 -13.66 -20.82
C THR A 122 10.63 -14.71 -21.29
N HIS A 123 10.65 -15.03 -22.58
CA HIS A 123 11.58 -16.01 -23.15
C HIS A 123 13.05 -15.54 -23.01
N GLU A 124 13.35 -14.30 -23.41
CA GLU A 124 14.70 -13.69 -23.24
C GLU A 124 15.16 -13.75 -21.77
N THR A 125 14.25 -13.48 -20.84
CA THR A 125 14.54 -13.48 -19.41
C THR A 125 14.84 -14.89 -18.88
N LEU A 126 14.17 -15.91 -19.41
CA LEU A 126 14.43 -17.31 -19.06
C LEU A 126 15.78 -17.78 -19.62
N GLU A 127 16.09 -17.52 -20.89
CA GLU A 127 17.39 -17.88 -21.48
C GLU A 127 18.57 -17.22 -20.76
N LYS A 128 18.42 -15.94 -20.38
CA LYS A 128 19.44 -15.22 -19.61
C LYS A 128 19.63 -15.80 -18.19
N LYS A 129 18.58 -16.34 -17.58
CA LYS A 129 18.68 -17.03 -16.29
C LYS A 129 19.36 -18.38 -16.42
N GLU A 130 19.02 -19.18 -17.43
CA GLU A 130 19.64 -20.48 -17.67
C GLU A 130 21.15 -20.36 -17.96
N SER A 131 21.56 -19.35 -18.71
CA SER A 131 22.97 -19.07 -18.96
C SER A 131 23.73 -18.65 -17.69
N CYS A 132 23.12 -17.84 -16.81
CA CYS A 132 23.70 -17.51 -15.50
C CYS A 132 23.83 -18.72 -14.56
N LEU A 133 22.89 -19.67 -14.62
CA LEU A 133 22.91 -20.88 -13.78
C LEU A 133 23.99 -21.87 -14.23
N ARG A 134 24.19 -22.03 -15.54
CA ARG A 134 25.28 -22.87 -16.09
C ARG A 134 26.68 -22.43 -15.64
N ASN A 135 26.89 -21.13 -15.43
CA ASN A 135 28.18 -20.57 -15.01
C ASN A 135 28.40 -20.59 -13.48
N ARG A 136 27.40 -21.02 -12.67
CA ARG A 136 27.46 -21.00 -11.19
C ARG A 136 27.66 -22.38 -10.57
N SER A 137 28.12 -23.36 -11.35
CA SER A 137 28.33 -24.75 -10.94
C SER A 137 29.48 -25.00 -9.94
N MET A 138 29.94 -24.01 -9.19
CA MET A 138 30.86 -24.21 -8.06
C MET A 138 30.58 -23.21 -6.94
N LEU A 139 29.49 -23.41 -6.19
CA LEU A 139 29.49 -23.39 -4.71
C LEU A 139 28.07 -23.57 -4.14
N HIS A 140 27.93 -24.63 -3.36
CA HIS A 140 26.97 -24.88 -2.27
C HIS A 140 25.48 -25.18 -2.51
N LYS A 141 25.18 -26.42 -2.07
CA LYS A 141 23.97 -26.98 -1.44
C LYS A 141 22.72 -27.15 -2.30
N GLU A 142 22.45 -28.43 -2.54
CA GLU A 142 21.27 -29.01 -3.16
C GLU A 142 19.98 -28.54 -2.47
N TYR A 143 19.27 -27.64 -3.15
CA TYR A 143 17.82 -27.64 -3.15
C TYR A 143 17.42 -28.09 -4.55
N THR A 144 17.00 -29.35 -4.66
CA THR A 144 16.44 -29.95 -5.87
C THR A 144 15.03 -29.38 -6.07
N THR A 145 14.95 -28.10 -6.41
CA THR A 145 13.70 -27.50 -6.91
C THR A 145 13.53 -28.00 -8.33
N ARG A 146 12.53 -28.86 -8.53
CA ARG A 146 12.12 -29.31 -9.87
C ARG A 146 11.94 -28.09 -10.77
N LEU A 147 12.68 -28.10 -11.87
CA LEU A 147 12.72 -27.08 -12.91
C LEU A 147 11.40 -27.11 -13.69
N SER A 148 10.31 -26.64 -13.10
CA SER A 148 8.98 -26.67 -13.75
C SER A 148 8.13 -25.42 -13.55
N ASP A 149 8.55 -24.43 -12.76
CA ASP A 149 7.83 -23.17 -12.59
C ASP A 149 8.79 -21.98 -12.38
N ILE A 150 9.66 -21.70 -13.35
CA ILE A 150 10.64 -20.58 -13.29
C ILE A 150 9.99 -19.22 -13.58
N THR A 151 8.66 -19.15 -13.65
CA THR A 151 7.89 -17.90 -13.87
C THR A 151 7.62 -17.11 -12.57
N GLU A 152 7.99 -17.64 -11.41
CA GLU A 152 7.69 -17.04 -10.11
C GLU A 152 8.97 -16.66 -9.35
N PHE A 153 9.07 -15.41 -8.92
CA PHE A 153 10.08 -14.97 -7.95
C PHE A 153 9.52 -15.19 -6.55
N PRO A 154 9.96 -16.22 -5.79
CA PRO A 154 9.40 -16.47 -4.47
C PRO A 154 9.93 -15.42 -3.50
N LEU A 155 9.19 -14.32 -3.33
CA LEU A 155 9.34 -13.51 -2.12
C LEU A 155 8.86 -14.37 -0.95
N SER A 156 9.76 -14.67 -0.01
CA SER A 156 9.45 -15.39 1.23
C SER A 156 8.24 -14.76 1.91
N SER A 157 7.24 -15.58 2.26
CA SER A 157 5.97 -15.13 2.82
C SER A 157 6.18 -14.23 4.05
N GLY A 158 5.69 -12.98 3.99
CA GLY A 158 5.89 -11.99 5.05
C GLY A 158 6.00 -10.54 4.60
N TRP A 159 6.15 -10.28 3.30
CA TRP A 159 6.22 -8.93 2.76
C TRP A 159 4.83 -8.41 2.38
N ALA A 160 4.39 -7.31 3.00
CA ALA A 160 3.25 -6.53 2.54
C ALA A 160 3.77 -5.40 1.64
N MET A 161 3.51 -5.45 0.33
CA MET A 161 3.70 -4.28 -0.53
C MET A 161 2.80 -3.14 -0.06
N LYS A 162 3.19 -1.88 -0.32
CA LYS A 162 2.45 -0.68 0.09
C LYS A 162 0.98 -0.69 -0.38
N GLU A 163 0.69 -1.38 -1.48
CA GLU A 163 -0.67 -1.59 -1.99
C GLU A 163 -1.53 -2.53 -1.12
N VAL A 164 -0.92 -3.46 -0.40
CA VAL A 164 -1.58 -4.37 0.56
C VAL A 164 -1.50 -3.82 1.99
N GLN A 165 -0.99 -2.60 2.15
CA GLN A 165 -0.90 -1.91 3.43
C GLN A 165 -2.31 -1.64 3.96
N LYS A 166 -2.78 -2.50 4.88
CA LYS A 166 -3.93 -2.18 5.72
C LYS A 166 -3.48 -1.06 6.65
N TYR A 167 -3.80 0.19 6.29
CA TYR A 167 -3.73 1.31 7.23
C TYR A 167 -4.44 0.85 8.51
N GLY A 168 -3.71 0.79 9.63
CA GLY A 168 -4.30 0.49 10.93
C GLY A 168 -5.53 1.36 11.11
N LYS A 169 -6.60 0.80 11.71
CA LYS A 169 -7.91 1.44 11.88
C LYS A 169 -7.74 2.94 12.15
N LYS A 170 -7.80 3.79 11.11
CA LYS A 170 -7.83 5.24 11.26
C LYS A 170 -8.99 5.48 12.22
N GLY A 171 -8.69 6.12 13.35
CA GLY A 171 -9.53 6.12 14.55
C GLY A 171 -11.00 6.21 14.19
N GLY A 172 -11.82 5.42 14.88
CA GLY A 172 -13.28 5.39 14.72
C GLY A 172 -13.93 6.71 15.13
N GLY A 173 -13.59 7.80 14.45
CA GLY A 173 -14.31 9.05 14.52
C GLY A 173 -15.75 8.80 14.08
N LYS A 174 -16.68 9.48 14.74
CA LYS A 174 -18.10 9.42 14.42
C LYS A 174 -18.27 9.65 12.92
N ARG A 175 -18.75 8.63 12.21
CA ARG A 175 -19.01 8.72 10.76
C ARG A 175 -20.19 9.65 10.54
N ILE A 176 -20.16 10.40 9.44
CA ILE A 176 -21.33 11.18 8.99
C ILE A 176 -22.48 10.19 8.78
N LYS A 177 -23.64 10.45 9.40
CA LYS A 177 -24.84 9.61 9.23
C LYS A 177 -25.30 9.64 7.76
N LYS A 178 -25.91 8.54 7.30
CA LYS A 178 -26.37 8.40 5.91
C LYS A 178 -27.40 9.48 5.51
N SER A 179 -28.30 9.85 6.43
CA SER A 179 -29.27 10.94 6.23
C SER A 179 -28.61 12.28 5.92
N ILE A 180 -27.61 12.66 6.72
CA ILE A 180 -26.83 13.89 6.52
C ILE A 180 -26.05 13.82 5.20
N SER A 181 -25.46 12.66 4.88
CA SER A 181 -24.74 12.48 3.62
C SER A 181 -25.64 12.65 2.40
N ALA A 182 -26.89 12.21 2.46
CA ALA A 182 -27.85 12.37 1.37
C ALA A 182 -28.21 13.85 1.14
N VAL A 183 -28.42 14.62 2.21
CA VAL A 183 -28.66 16.06 2.12
C VAL A 183 -27.45 16.79 1.51
N LEU A 184 -26.23 16.45 1.97
CA LEU A 184 -25.01 17.04 1.42
C LEU A 184 -24.82 16.70 -0.07
N GLU A 185 -25.20 15.49 -0.49
CA GLU A 185 -25.16 15.04 -1.88
C GLU A 185 -26.14 15.83 -2.75
N GLU A 186 -27.39 15.96 -2.32
CA GLU A 186 -28.41 16.75 -3.03
C GLU A 186 -27.98 18.20 -3.22
N CYS A 187 -27.53 18.86 -2.15
CA CYS A 187 -27.04 20.24 -2.21
C CYS A 187 -25.83 20.38 -3.15
N PHE A 188 -24.91 19.40 -3.16
CA PHE A 188 -23.74 19.44 -4.04
C PHE A 188 -24.12 19.25 -5.52
N LEU A 189 -25.04 18.33 -5.80
CA LEU A 189 -25.51 18.06 -7.16
C LEU A 189 -26.34 19.22 -7.70
N ALA A 190 -27.20 19.84 -6.89
CA ALA A 190 -27.97 21.03 -7.27
C ALA A 190 -27.03 22.17 -7.74
N GLY A 191 -25.94 22.42 -7.00
CA GLY A 191 -24.93 23.40 -7.37
C GLY A 191 -24.10 23.05 -8.63
N ASN A 192 -24.04 21.77 -9.01
CA ASN A 192 -23.40 21.36 -10.27
C ASN A 192 -24.34 21.50 -11.47
N VAL A 193 -25.64 21.31 -11.27
CA VAL A 193 -26.68 21.52 -12.30
C VAL A 193 -26.82 23.01 -12.60
N ASP A 194 -26.92 23.84 -11.54
CA ASP A 194 -26.96 25.30 -11.68
C ASP A 194 -26.05 25.97 -10.63
N LYS A 195 -25.16 26.82 -11.14
CA LYS A 195 -24.16 27.54 -10.36
C LYS A 195 -24.79 28.51 -9.36
N SER A 196 -26.03 28.97 -9.60
CA SER A 196 -26.75 29.86 -8.68
C SER A 196 -27.05 29.19 -7.34
N TYR A 197 -27.24 27.86 -7.34
CA TYR A 197 -27.49 27.04 -6.14
C TYR A 197 -26.20 26.47 -5.52
N ARG A 198 -25.02 26.94 -5.95
CA ARG A 198 -23.75 26.44 -5.43
C ARG A 198 -23.55 26.87 -3.98
N MET A 199 -23.67 25.90 -3.08
CA MET A 199 -23.50 26.12 -1.64
C MET A 199 -22.04 26.00 -1.20
N THR A 200 -21.62 26.86 -0.29
CA THR A 200 -20.36 26.69 0.44
C THR A 200 -20.53 25.67 1.57
N ALA A 201 -19.41 25.21 2.16
CA ALA A 201 -19.47 24.32 3.32
C ALA A 201 -20.20 24.97 4.51
N GLN A 202 -20.16 26.31 4.63
CA GLN A 202 -20.89 27.04 5.66
C GLN A 202 -22.39 27.06 5.39
N ASP A 203 -22.79 27.26 4.13
CA ASP A 203 -24.21 27.27 3.75
C ASP A 203 -24.84 25.88 3.97
N MET A 204 -24.13 24.82 3.61
CA MET A 204 -24.56 23.45 3.89
C MET A 204 -24.70 23.18 5.40
N TRP A 205 -23.79 23.73 6.21
CA TRP A 205 -23.89 23.62 7.67
C TRP A 205 -25.09 24.38 8.24
N ASN A 206 -25.37 25.59 7.71
CA ASN A 206 -26.55 26.37 8.09
C ASN A 206 -27.84 25.61 7.74
N LEU A 207 -27.91 25.00 6.55
CA LEU A 207 -29.05 24.18 6.13
C LEU A 207 -29.25 22.96 7.04
N LEU A 208 -28.17 22.25 7.39
CA LEU A 208 -28.25 21.14 8.34
C LEU A 208 -28.71 21.58 9.74
N THR A 209 -28.33 22.79 10.14
CA THR A 209 -28.76 23.38 11.41
C THR A 209 -30.25 23.73 11.38
N LEU A 210 -30.76 24.27 10.26
CA LEU A 210 -32.19 24.50 10.06
C LEU A 210 -32.99 23.19 10.10
N LYS A 211 -32.55 22.16 9.37
CA LYS A 211 -33.17 20.83 9.41
C LYS A 211 -33.16 20.18 10.79
N ALA A 212 -32.16 20.50 11.62
CA ALA A 212 -32.13 20.04 13.00
C ALA A 212 -33.10 20.82 13.91
N GLN A 213 -33.33 22.10 13.64
CA GLN A 213 -34.37 22.88 14.32
C GLN A 213 -35.77 22.38 13.98
N GLU A 214 -35.98 21.93 12.74
CA GLU A 214 -37.22 21.29 12.27
C GLU A 214 -37.42 19.86 12.80
N GLY A 215 -36.41 19.29 13.46
CA GLY A 215 -36.46 17.94 14.04
C GLY A 215 -36.23 16.81 13.04
N GLU A 216 -35.88 17.11 11.78
CA GLU A 216 -35.55 16.09 10.76
C GLU A 216 -34.19 15.42 11.04
N ILE A 217 -33.27 16.15 11.67
CA ILE A 217 -31.91 15.72 11.95
C ILE A 217 -31.59 15.96 13.43
N GLU A 218 -30.88 15.02 14.06
CA GLU A 218 -30.42 15.22 15.43
C GLU A 218 -29.24 16.21 15.46
N SER A 219 -29.36 17.27 16.26
CA SER A 219 -28.31 18.31 16.38
C SER A 219 -26.94 17.75 16.78
N SER A 220 -26.90 16.61 17.48
CA SER A 220 -25.66 15.93 17.90
C SER A 220 -24.87 15.29 16.74
N ASP A 221 -25.50 15.15 15.57
CA ASP A 221 -24.91 14.53 14.39
C ASP A 221 -24.40 15.51 13.36
N ILE A 222 -24.71 16.79 13.51
CA ILE A 222 -24.29 17.82 12.57
C ILE A 222 -22.75 17.83 12.53
N PRO A 223 -22.13 17.51 11.38
CA PRO A 223 -20.69 17.53 11.27
C PRO A 223 -20.17 18.97 11.33
N LYS A 224 -18.93 19.12 11.79
CA LYS A 224 -18.24 20.43 11.74
C LYS A 224 -18.08 20.89 10.29
N VAL A 225 -18.05 22.20 10.08
CA VAL A 225 -17.83 22.82 8.76
C VAL A 225 -16.56 22.28 8.07
N THR A 226 -15.47 22.07 8.81
CA THR A 226 -14.23 21.49 8.27
C THR A 226 -14.41 20.04 7.79
N THR A 227 -15.27 19.28 8.45
CA THR A 227 -15.64 17.92 8.03
C THR A 227 -16.46 17.95 6.74
N ILE A 228 -17.38 18.91 6.60
CA ILE A 228 -18.18 19.12 5.38
C ILE A 228 -17.25 19.53 4.23
N GLN A 229 -16.34 20.47 4.44
CA GLN A 229 -15.36 20.87 3.43
C GLN A 229 -14.53 19.68 2.95
N GLY A 230 -14.00 18.87 3.87
CA GLY A 230 -13.27 17.64 3.52
C GLY A 230 -14.14 16.59 2.84
N TRP A 231 -15.44 16.54 3.14
CA TRP A 231 -16.41 15.69 2.44
C TRP A 231 -16.63 16.17 1.00
N ILE A 232 -16.85 17.47 0.77
CA ILE A 232 -17.02 18.08 -0.57
C ILE A 232 -15.83 17.76 -1.47
N THR A 233 -14.60 17.95 -0.97
CA THR A 233 -13.38 17.67 -1.76
C THR A 233 -13.31 16.20 -2.18
N ARG A 234 -13.61 15.27 -1.26
CA ARG A 234 -13.61 13.84 -1.55
C ARG A 234 -14.72 13.44 -2.53
N TYR A 235 -15.91 13.98 -2.33
CA TYR A 235 -17.08 13.68 -3.16
C TYR A 235 -16.89 14.19 -4.60
N ALA A 236 -16.31 15.37 -4.78
CA ALA A 236 -15.98 15.90 -6.10
C ALA A 236 -14.99 15.01 -6.88
N VAL A 237 -13.99 14.44 -6.20
CA VAL A 237 -13.04 13.49 -6.81
C VAL A 237 -13.76 12.20 -7.20
N GLN A 238 -14.56 11.63 -6.28
CA GLN A 238 -15.33 10.41 -6.56
C GLN A 238 -16.29 10.58 -7.73
N LEU A 239 -16.92 11.75 -7.85
CA LEU A 239 -17.82 12.04 -8.97
C LEU A 239 -17.07 12.05 -10.30
N ARG A 240 -15.89 12.69 -10.35
CA ARG A 240 -15.03 12.70 -11.56
C ARG A 240 -14.56 11.29 -11.93
N GLU A 241 -14.17 10.48 -10.95
CA GLU A 241 -13.76 9.08 -11.16
C GLU A 241 -14.92 8.25 -11.72
N LYS A 242 -16.12 8.35 -11.14
CA LYS A 242 -17.32 7.65 -11.64
C LYS A 242 -17.68 8.09 -13.06
N SER A 243 -17.66 9.39 -13.34
CA SER A 243 -17.92 9.90 -14.69
C SER A 243 -16.91 9.36 -15.70
N ALA A 244 -15.61 9.32 -15.35
CA ALA A 244 -14.59 8.75 -16.22
C ALA A 244 -14.76 7.24 -16.44
N GLN A 245 -15.19 6.51 -15.41
CA GLN A 245 -15.46 5.08 -15.51
C GLN A 245 -16.65 4.78 -16.44
N MET A 246 -17.76 5.53 -16.33
CA MET A 246 -18.90 5.35 -17.24
C MET A 246 -18.52 5.54 -18.71
N VAL A 247 -17.69 6.56 -19.00
CA VAL A 247 -17.20 6.80 -20.38
C VAL A 247 -16.36 5.63 -20.92
N LEU A 248 -15.63 4.92 -20.06
CA LEU A 248 -14.86 3.72 -20.46
C LEU A 248 -15.74 2.49 -20.67
N GLU A 249 -16.87 2.39 -19.95
CA GLU A 249 -17.81 1.28 -20.09
C GLU A 249 -18.73 1.45 -21.32
N GLU A 250 -18.97 2.69 -21.75
CA GLU A 250 -19.75 3.03 -22.94
C GLU A 250 -18.93 3.07 -24.25
N ALA A 251 -17.60 2.91 -24.18
CA ALA A 251 -16.66 2.96 -25.32
C ALA A 251 -16.23 1.59 -25.83
#